data_AF-A0A6A3IK45-F1
#
_entry.id   AF-A0A6A3IK45-F1
#
_cell.length_a   1.000
_cell.length_b   1.000
_cell.length_c   1.000
_cell.angle_alpha   90.00
_cell.angle_beta   90.00
_cell.angle_gamma   90.00
#
_symmetry.space_group_name_H-M   'P 1'
#
loop_
_entity.id
_entity.type
_entity.pdbx_description
1 polymer ?
#
loop_
_entity_poly.entity_id
_entity_poly.type
_entity_poly.pdbx_seq_one_letter_code
_entity_poly.pdbx_strand_id
1 'polypeptide(L)'
;MLLIRWLESTIAWARTINLHAAKPSSVFADAADYNVDDVCTCLQYANLQDEEELVLLLFAMKRELEDVCITAALDVICSEVDARPDSLPTRTFTPQLMAMDNYTARVAWLESNNTVKDAKNHIVGAMEITDPRNDKKSIDLLDELFKNVFNPLLNQDKIWKRVVNRDYQQMDGVSCGIWVLAFIESYLYQSYDAHGDVDYLMFRYLVKVLLA
;
A
#
# COMPACT_ATOMS: atom_id res chain seq x y z
N MET A 1 -17.13 -24.34 -8.72
CA MET A 1 -16.80 -24.23 -10.16
C MET A 1 -16.27 -22.85 -10.56
N LEU A 2 -16.71 -21.77 -9.90
CA LEU A 2 -16.18 -20.41 -10.10
C LEU A 2 -14.73 -20.27 -9.58
N LEU A 3 -14.44 -20.83 -8.41
CA LEU A 3 -13.11 -20.80 -7.77
C LEU A 3 -11.98 -21.32 -8.67
N ILE A 4 -12.16 -22.53 -9.24
CA ILE A 4 -11.16 -23.18 -10.09
C ILE A 4 -10.87 -22.34 -11.35
N ARG A 5 -11.91 -21.79 -12.00
CA ARG A 5 -11.73 -20.97 -13.21
C ARG A 5 -11.04 -19.65 -12.93
N TRP A 6 -11.30 -19.07 -11.77
CA TRP A 6 -10.59 -17.87 -11.35
C TRP A 6 -9.10 -18.15 -11.13
N LEU A 7 -8.77 -19.19 -10.37
CA LEU A 7 -7.39 -19.55 -10.09
C LEU A 7 -6.61 -19.82 -11.37
N GLU A 8 -7.22 -20.53 -12.32
CA GLU A 8 -6.67 -20.73 -13.68
C GLU A 8 -6.42 -19.41 -14.41
N SER A 9 -7.35 -18.45 -14.33
CA SER A 9 -7.21 -17.12 -14.93
C SER A 9 -6.09 -16.30 -14.28
N THR A 10 -5.95 -16.35 -12.96
CA THR A 10 -4.90 -15.64 -12.21
C THR A 10 -3.53 -16.21 -12.53
N ILE A 11 -3.40 -17.55 -12.59
CA ILE A 11 -2.16 -18.23 -13.01
C ILE A 11 -1.82 -17.88 -14.47
N ALA A 12 -2.82 -17.88 -15.35
CA ALA A 12 -2.62 -17.52 -16.76
C ALA A 12 -2.15 -16.07 -16.90
N TRP A 13 -2.75 -15.14 -16.16
CA TRP A 13 -2.33 -13.74 -16.14
C TRP A 13 -0.92 -13.56 -15.56
N ALA A 14 -0.60 -14.19 -14.42
CA ALA A 14 0.72 -14.13 -13.80
C ALA A 14 1.85 -14.52 -14.78
N ARG A 15 1.60 -15.52 -15.64
CA ARG A 15 2.55 -15.95 -16.69
C ARG A 15 2.81 -14.90 -17.78
N THR A 16 1.93 -13.92 -17.95
CA THR A 16 2.10 -12.85 -18.94
C THR A 16 2.93 -11.68 -18.43
N ILE A 17 3.19 -11.61 -17.13
CA ILE A 17 3.91 -10.50 -16.50
C ILE A 17 5.42 -10.65 -16.72
N ASN A 18 6.08 -9.59 -17.20
CA ASN A 18 7.53 -9.59 -17.39
C ASN A 18 8.28 -9.25 -16.08
N LEU A 19 8.52 -10.26 -15.26
CA LEU A 19 9.21 -10.11 -13.97
C LEU A 19 10.65 -9.60 -14.09
N HIS A 20 11.35 -9.92 -15.19
CA HIS A 20 12.74 -9.49 -15.40
C HIS A 20 12.89 -8.00 -15.72
N ALA A 21 11.88 -7.40 -16.35
CA ALA A 21 11.86 -5.95 -16.61
C ALA A 21 11.60 -5.12 -15.34
N ALA A 22 10.92 -5.71 -14.35
CA ALA A 22 10.39 -5.01 -13.18
C ALA A 22 11.36 -4.86 -12.00
N LYS A 23 12.59 -5.39 -12.08
CA LYS A 23 13.67 -5.30 -11.05
C LYS A 23 13.14 -5.33 -9.59
N PRO A 24 12.62 -6.48 -9.12
CA PRO A 24 12.00 -6.60 -7.79
C PRO A 24 13.05 -6.31 -6.69
N SER A 25 12.96 -5.16 -6.03
CA SER A 25 13.91 -4.83 -4.96
C SER A 25 13.39 -5.11 -3.55
N SER A 26 12.07 -5.26 -3.35
CA SER A 26 11.50 -5.28 -1.99
C SER A 26 10.71 -6.52 -1.58
N VAL A 27 10.17 -7.31 -2.52
CA VAL A 27 9.22 -8.39 -2.13
C VAL A 27 9.91 -9.72 -1.86
N PHE A 28 11.13 -9.86 -2.35
CA PHE A 28 11.79 -11.13 -2.55
C PHE A 28 13.31 -10.93 -2.57
N ALA A 29 13.85 -10.24 -1.55
CA ALA A 29 15.19 -9.65 -1.55
C ALA A 29 16.37 -10.60 -1.84
N ASP A 30 16.15 -11.91 -1.96
CA ASP A 30 17.15 -12.93 -2.34
C ASP A 30 16.99 -13.44 -3.79
N ALA A 31 16.54 -12.58 -4.72
CA ALA A 31 16.18 -12.89 -6.11
C ALA A 31 17.32 -13.16 -7.10
N ALA A 32 18.19 -14.12 -6.80
CA ALA A 32 19.06 -14.70 -7.83
C ALA A 32 18.35 -15.76 -8.68
N ASP A 33 17.32 -16.46 -8.15
CA ASP A 33 16.75 -17.66 -8.78
C ASP A 33 15.21 -17.74 -8.68
N TYR A 34 14.47 -16.77 -9.23
CA TYR A 34 13.00 -16.87 -9.27
C TYR A 34 12.52 -17.56 -10.55
N ASN A 35 11.84 -18.70 -10.39
CA ASN A 35 11.05 -19.32 -11.43
C ASN A 35 9.56 -18.91 -11.27
N VAL A 36 8.95 -18.39 -12.35
CA VAL A 36 7.50 -18.13 -12.44
C VAL A 36 6.69 -19.36 -12.06
N ASP A 37 7.24 -20.56 -12.31
CA ASP A 37 6.60 -21.83 -11.94
C ASP A 37 6.44 -22.00 -10.43
N ASP A 38 7.37 -21.52 -9.59
CA ASP A 38 7.29 -21.69 -8.13
C ASP A 38 6.14 -20.87 -7.54
N VAL A 39 5.95 -19.64 -8.02
CA VAL A 39 4.84 -18.77 -7.56
C VAL A 39 3.49 -19.27 -8.11
N CYS A 40 3.45 -19.74 -9.36
CA CYS A 40 2.26 -20.41 -9.89
C CYS A 40 1.91 -21.66 -9.09
N THR A 41 2.92 -22.40 -8.63
CA THR A 41 2.76 -23.59 -7.79
C THR A 41 2.19 -23.21 -6.41
N CYS A 42 2.69 -22.15 -5.77
CA CYS A 42 2.12 -21.63 -4.52
C CYS A 42 0.64 -21.26 -4.66
N LEU A 43 0.27 -20.57 -5.75
CA LEU A 43 -1.12 -20.22 -6.03
C LEU A 43 -2.00 -21.47 -6.24
N GLN A 44 -1.50 -22.50 -6.93
CA GLN A 44 -2.24 -23.74 -7.19
C GLN A 44 -2.59 -24.53 -5.93
N TYR A 45 -1.82 -24.38 -4.84
CA TYR A 45 -2.01 -25.10 -3.59
C TYR A 45 -2.60 -24.27 -2.45
N ALA A 46 -2.95 -23.01 -2.71
CA ALA A 46 -3.58 -22.15 -1.72
C ALA A 46 -4.98 -22.68 -1.34
N ASN A 47 -5.16 -23.05 -0.07
CA ASN A 47 -6.46 -23.44 0.48
C ASN A 47 -7.15 -22.20 1.07
N LEU A 48 -7.75 -21.39 0.20
CA LEU A 48 -8.34 -20.10 0.54
C LEU A 48 -9.73 -20.23 1.18
N GLN A 49 -10.07 -19.30 2.06
CA GLN A 49 -11.44 -19.08 2.52
C GLN A 49 -12.16 -18.06 1.62
N ASP A 50 -13.49 -18.11 1.52
CA ASP A 50 -14.31 -17.27 0.62
C ASP A 50 -13.98 -15.75 0.67
N GLU A 51 -13.63 -15.21 1.84
CA GLU A 51 -13.27 -13.79 2.02
C GLU A 51 -11.86 -13.46 1.50
N GLU A 52 -10.90 -14.38 1.66
CA GLU A 52 -9.53 -14.27 1.13
C GLU A 52 -9.54 -14.41 -0.40
N GLU A 53 -10.39 -15.29 -0.94
CA GLU A 53 -10.61 -15.46 -2.37
C GLU A 53 -11.10 -14.18 -3.03
N LEU A 54 -12.03 -13.45 -2.40
CA LEU A 54 -12.51 -12.18 -2.91
C LEU A 54 -11.37 -11.17 -2.99
N VAL A 55 -10.57 -10.98 -1.93
CA VAL A 55 -9.44 -10.05 -1.95
C VAL A 55 -8.44 -10.37 -3.07
N LEU A 56 -8.17 -11.65 -3.33
CA LEU A 56 -7.25 -12.07 -4.39
C LEU A 56 -7.85 -11.87 -5.80
N LEU A 57 -9.15 -12.12 -5.97
CA LEU A 57 -9.91 -11.77 -7.18
C LEU A 57 -9.82 -10.28 -7.52
N LEU A 58 -9.91 -9.44 -6.50
CA LEU A 58 -9.86 -7.99 -6.62
C LEU A 58 -8.47 -7.49 -7.05
N PHE A 59 -7.40 -8.11 -6.56
CA PHE A 59 -6.03 -7.80 -6.99
C PHE A 59 -5.67 -8.32 -8.39
N ALA A 60 -6.26 -9.44 -8.84
CA ALA A 60 -5.95 -10.05 -10.13
C ALA A 60 -6.61 -9.37 -11.34
N MET A 61 -7.48 -8.39 -11.11
CA MET A 61 -8.25 -7.72 -12.18
C MET A 61 -7.83 -6.27 -12.32
N LYS A 62 -7.62 -5.81 -13.55
CA LYS A 62 -7.31 -4.40 -13.84
C LYS A 62 -8.52 -3.50 -13.61
N ARG A 63 -8.75 -3.14 -12.35
CA ARG A 63 -9.86 -2.31 -11.86
C ARG A 63 -9.43 -1.49 -10.64
N GLU A 64 -10.29 -0.57 -10.22
CA GLU A 64 -10.08 0.15 -8.97
C GLU A 64 -10.06 -0.85 -7.81
N LEU A 65 -9.01 -0.80 -6.99
CA LEU A 65 -8.90 -1.60 -5.79
C LEU A 65 -9.93 -1.16 -4.77
N GLU A 66 -10.58 -2.12 -4.13
CA GLU A 66 -11.50 -1.86 -3.03
C GLU A 66 -10.73 -1.65 -1.71
N ASP A 67 -11.35 -0.94 -0.76
CA ASP A 67 -10.73 -0.58 0.53
C ASP A 67 -10.17 -1.80 1.30
N VAL A 68 -10.84 -2.96 1.20
CA VAL A 68 -10.40 -4.21 1.82
C VAL A 68 -9.05 -4.68 1.28
N CYS A 69 -8.80 -4.51 -0.02
CA CYS A 69 -7.54 -4.89 -0.66
C CYS A 69 -6.39 -3.98 -0.22
N ILE A 70 -6.65 -2.67 -0.23
CA ILE A 70 -5.68 -1.67 0.20
C ILE A 70 -5.31 -1.91 1.66
N THR A 71 -6.30 -2.15 2.52
CA THR A 71 -6.09 -2.43 3.94
C THR A 71 -5.27 -3.69 4.15
N ALA A 72 -5.65 -4.81 3.51
CA ALA A 72 -4.92 -6.08 3.63
C ALA A 72 -3.45 -5.94 3.17
N ALA A 73 -3.20 -5.32 2.02
CA ALA A 73 -1.83 -5.12 1.55
C ALA A 73 -1.02 -4.19 2.46
N LEU A 74 -1.63 -3.12 2.99
CA LEU A 74 -0.97 -2.24 3.95
C LEU A 74 -0.60 -2.96 5.24
N ASP A 75 -1.47 -3.83 5.76
CA ASP A 75 -1.20 -4.60 6.97
C ASP A 75 0.00 -5.53 6.79
N VAL A 76 0.11 -6.20 5.64
CA VAL A 76 1.27 -7.03 5.29
C VAL A 76 2.54 -6.19 5.18
N ILE A 77 2.51 -5.09 4.43
CA ILE A 77 3.67 -4.18 4.27
C ILE A 77 4.15 -3.69 5.64
N CYS A 78 3.23 -3.26 6.51
CA CYS A 78 3.57 -2.77 7.84
C CYS A 78 4.12 -3.87 8.74
N SER A 79 3.54 -5.07 8.71
CA SER A 79 4.04 -6.22 9.47
C SER A 79 5.47 -6.62 9.06
N GLU A 80 5.75 -6.64 7.76
CA GLU A 80 7.10 -6.93 7.24
C GLU A 80 8.12 -5.85 7.63
N VAL A 81 7.70 -4.57 7.63
CA VAL A 81 8.57 -3.47 8.07
C VAL A 81 8.83 -3.57 9.56
N ASP A 82 7.80 -3.75 10.38
CA ASP A 82 7.90 -3.85 11.85
C ASP A 82 8.70 -5.08 12.30
N ALA A 83 8.78 -6.14 11.49
CA ALA A 83 9.62 -7.32 11.76
C ALA A 83 11.13 -7.07 11.58
N ARG A 84 11.53 -5.94 10.98
CA ARG A 84 12.94 -5.62 10.74
C ARG A 84 13.62 -5.15 12.03
N PRO A 85 14.86 -5.59 12.31
CA PRO A 85 15.56 -5.22 13.54
C PRO A 85 15.76 -3.70 13.74
N ASP A 86 15.90 -2.94 12.66
CA ASP A 86 16.26 -1.52 12.68
C ASP A 86 15.12 -0.58 12.25
N SER A 87 13.90 -1.08 12.05
CA SER A 87 12.77 -0.25 11.64
C SER A 87 12.12 0.48 12.82
N LEU A 88 11.55 1.65 12.54
CA LEU A 88 10.63 2.29 13.47
C LEU A 88 9.23 1.68 13.28
N PRO A 89 8.44 1.50 14.37
CA PRO A 89 7.09 0.97 14.27
C PRO A 89 6.24 1.80 13.31
N THR A 90 5.60 1.12 12.37
CA THR A 90 4.69 1.71 11.40
C THR A 90 3.28 1.71 11.94
N ARG A 91 2.51 2.74 11.60
CA ARG A 91 1.11 2.85 12.01
C ARG A 91 0.30 3.39 10.85
N THR A 92 -0.80 2.71 10.55
CA THR A 92 -1.72 3.04 9.48
C THR A 92 -2.99 3.66 10.03
N PHE A 93 -3.62 4.51 9.23
CA PHE A 93 -4.97 4.98 9.48
C PHE A 93 -5.85 4.43 8.38
N THR A 94 -7.00 3.87 8.77
CA THR A 94 -7.97 3.31 7.83
C THR A 94 -8.57 4.41 6.94
N PRO A 95 -9.05 4.08 5.72
CA PRO A 95 -9.75 5.02 4.83
C PRO A 95 -10.91 5.79 5.50
N GLN A 96 -11.51 5.21 6.55
CA GLN A 96 -12.55 5.85 7.37
C GLN A 96 -12.13 7.24 7.88
N LEU A 97 -10.85 7.48 8.19
CA LEU A 97 -10.36 8.79 8.65
C LEU A 97 -10.63 9.89 7.61
N MET A 98 -10.46 9.56 6.33
CA MET A 98 -10.75 10.48 5.22
C MET A 98 -12.25 10.72 5.08
N ALA A 99 -13.06 9.69 5.31
CA ALA A 99 -14.52 9.73 5.16
C ALA A 99 -15.28 10.47 6.27
N MET A 100 -14.64 10.82 7.40
CA MET A 100 -15.29 11.54 8.50
C MET A 100 -15.72 12.97 8.13
N ASP A 101 -16.87 13.41 8.64
CA ASP A 101 -17.52 14.65 8.20
C ASP A 101 -16.80 15.95 8.61
N ASN A 102 -16.00 15.94 9.68
CA ASN A 102 -15.35 17.16 10.18
C ASN A 102 -14.06 16.90 10.97
N TYR A 103 -13.25 17.95 11.11
CA TYR A 103 -11.96 17.89 11.80
C TYR A 103 -12.08 17.53 13.29
N THR A 104 -13.11 18.01 13.99
CA THR A 104 -13.31 17.72 15.42
C THR A 104 -13.52 16.22 15.67
N ALA A 105 -14.35 15.57 14.84
CA ALA A 105 -14.59 14.14 14.92
C ALA A 105 -13.31 13.33 14.62
N ARG A 106 -12.53 13.76 13.62
CA ARG A 106 -11.24 13.14 13.27
C ARG A 106 -10.24 13.23 14.42
N VAL A 107 -10.12 14.41 15.04
CA VAL A 107 -9.23 14.62 16.20
C VAL A 107 -9.65 13.72 17.36
N ALA A 108 -10.93 13.72 17.72
CA ALA A 108 -11.44 12.89 18.82
C ALA A 108 -11.19 11.38 18.58
N TRP A 109 -11.40 10.92 17.35
CA TRP A 109 -11.11 9.54 16.96
C TRP A 109 -9.61 9.22 17.10
N LEU A 110 -8.74 10.09 16.58
CA LEU A 110 -7.28 9.92 16.69
C LEU A 110 -6.78 9.97 18.14
N GLU A 111 -7.35 10.81 19.01
CA GLU A 111 -6.96 10.90 20.42
C GLU A 111 -7.40 9.68 21.26
N SER A 112 -8.52 9.07 20.87
CA SER A 112 -8.97 7.79 21.42
C SER A 112 -8.10 6.61 20.96
N ASN A 113 -7.34 6.79 19.87
CA ASN A 113 -6.39 5.81 19.38
C ASN A 113 -4.99 6.08 19.97
N ASN A 114 -4.40 5.09 20.65
CA ASN A 114 -3.07 5.25 21.26
C ASN A 114 -1.96 5.52 20.22
N THR A 115 -2.20 5.19 18.95
CA THR A 115 -1.30 5.40 17.81
C THR A 115 -0.70 6.80 17.73
N VAL A 116 -1.50 7.86 17.92
CA VAL A 116 -1.03 9.24 17.77
C VAL A 116 -0.23 9.71 18.99
N LYS A 117 -0.54 9.18 20.18
CA LYS A 117 0.18 9.51 21.42
C LYS A 117 1.62 9.01 21.37
N ASP A 118 1.83 7.80 20.86
CA ASP A 118 3.16 7.21 20.71
C ASP A 118 3.97 7.94 19.62
N ALA A 119 3.32 8.33 18.52
CA ALA A 119 3.97 9.00 17.38
C ALA A 119 4.63 10.35 17.70
N LYS A 120 4.12 11.10 18.71
CA LYS A 120 4.63 12.43 19.10
C LYS A 120 6.15 12.46 19.34
N ASN A 121 6.69 11.37 19.89
CA ASN A 121 8.11 11.29 20.27
C ASN A 121 9.02 10.85 19.12
N HIS A 122 8.46 10.29 18.04
CA HIS A 122 9.23 9.63 16.98
C HIS A 122 9.19 10.35 15.63
N ILE A 123 8.19 11.20 15.36
CA ILE A 123 8.08 11.85 14.06
C ILE A 123 9.02 13.07 13.94
N VAL A 124 9.84 13.08 12.89
CA VAL A 124 10.77 14.16 12.53
C VAL A 124 10.25 14.92 11.31
N GLY A 125 9.58 16.05 11.56
CA GLY A 125 9.57 17.27 10.74
C GLY A 125 9.33 17.18 9.22
N ALA A 126 8.81 16.09 8.66
CA ALA A 126 8.50 15.98 7.24
C ALA A 126 7.16 15.27 7.02
N MET A 127 6.40 15.77 6.06
CA MET A 127 5.20 15.14 5.52
C MET A 127 5.39 14.96 4.02
N GLU A 128 5.25 13.74 3.55
CA GLU A 128 5.25 13.40 2.13
C GLU A 128 3.82 13.06 1.68
N ILE A 129 3.37 13.71 0.61
CA ILE A 129 2.05 13.50 -0.01
C ILE A 129 2.26 12.93 -1.40
N THR A 130 1.48 11.90 -1.75
CA THR A 130 1.37 11.41 -3.11
C THR A 130 -0.10 11.46 -3.56
N ASP A 131 -0.32 11.82 -4.82
CA ASP A 131 -1.55 11.51 -5.54
C ASP A 131 -1.12 10.98 -6.91
N PRO A 132 -1.39 9.71 -7.25
CA PRO A 132 -0.99 9.16 -8.55
C PRO A 132 -1.61 9.86 -9.76
N ARG A 133 -2.75 10.53 -9.61
CA ARG A 133 -3.37 11.38 -10.66
C ARG A 133 -2.74 12.77 -10.70
N ASN A 134 -1.89 13.10 -9.74
CA ASN A 134 -1.34 14.43 -9.49
C ASN A 134 -2.49 15.47 -9.39
N ASP A 135 -3.62 15.06 -8.81
CA ASP A 135 -4.78 15.93 -8.63
C ASP A 135 -4.53 16.94 -7.51
N LYS A 136 -4.61 18.22 -7.87
CA LYS A 136 -4.35 19.30 -6.93
C LYS A 136 -5.36 19.29 -5.77
N LYS A 137 -6.63 18.98 -6.05
CA LYS A 137 -7.68 19.05 -5.02
C LYS A 137 -7.47 18.00 -3.94
N SER A 138 -7.12 16.77 -4.31
CA SER A 138 -6.73 15.74 -3.34
C SER A 138 -5.50 16.12 -2.52
N ILE A 139 -4.47 16.68 -3.17
CA ILE A 139 -3.24 17.10 -2.49
C ILE A 139 -3.54 18.22 -1.48
N ASP A 140 -4.33 19.22 -1.88
CA ASP A 140 -4.73 20.33 -1.01
C ASP A 140 -5.58 19.81 0.18
N LEU A 141 -6.44 18.79 -0.04
CA LEU A 141 -7.22 18.16 1.02
C LEU A 141 -6.33 17.44 2.05
N LEU A 142 -5.31 16.71 1.60
CA LEU A 142 -4.36 16.04 2.49
C LEU A 142 -3.51 17.07 3.29
N ASP A 143 -3.15 18.19 2.67
CA ASP A 143 -2.50 19.30 3.35
C ASP A 143 -3.37 19.90 4.46
N GLU A 144 -4.64 20.15 4.18
CA GLU A 144 -5.58 20.67 5.17
C GLU A 144 -5.79 19.67 6.31
N LEU A 145 -5.93 18.38 5.99
CA LEU A 145 -6.02 17.32 7.00
C LEU A 145 -4.79 17.32 7.90
N PHE A 146 -3.59 17.38 7.32
CA PHE A 146 -2.37 17.45 8.10
C PHE A 146 -2.33 18.68 9.01
N LYS A 147 -2.59 19.87 8.46
CA LYS A 147 -2.53 21.13 9.21
C LYS A 147 -3.55 21.20 10.34
N ASN A 148 -4.78 20.73 10.10
CA ASN A 148 -5.90 20.91 11.02
C ASN A 148 -6.08 19.73 11.99
N VAL A 149 -5.56 18.55 11.66
CA VAL A 149 -5.76 17.33 12.46
C VAL A 149 -4.44 16.78 13.00
N PHE A 150 -3.47 16.49 12.14
CA PHE A 150 -2.24 15.82 12.57
C PHE A 150 -1.24 16.76 13.24
N ASN A 151 -0.98 17.94 12.68
CA ASN A 151 0.00 18.88 13.21
C ASN A 151 -0.31 19.30 14.67
N PRO A 152 -1.58 19.64 15.03
CA PRO A 152 -1.93 19.92 16.41
C PRO A 152 -1.70 18.74 17.36
N LEU A 153 -1.80 17.52 16.85
CA LEU A 153 -1.67 16.28 17.61
C LEU A 153 -0.25 15.72 17.66
N LEU A 154 0.65 16.04 16.72
CA LEU A 154 1.96 15.38 16.63
C LEU A 154 3.07 16.20 17.29
N ASN A 155 3.19 17.49 16.99
CA ASN A 155 4.00 18.47 17.72
C ASN A 155 3.88 19.84 17.02
N GLN A 156 3.28 20.84 17.68
CA GLN A 156 3.05 22.17 17.09
C GLN A 156 4.35 22.99 16.95
N ASP A 157 5.38 22.68 17.73
CA ASP A 157 6.61 23.46 17.80
C ASP A 157 7.65 23.04 16.74
N LYS A 158 7.36 21.98 15.97
CA LYS A 158 8.25 21.51 14.90
C LYS A 158 7.95 22.21 13.58
N ILE A 159 9.01 22.58 12.87
CA ILE A 159 8.92 23.01 11.48
C ILE A 159 8.73 21.76 10.63
N TRP A 160 7.64 21.72 9.86
CA TRP A 160 7.33 20.62 8.96
C TRP A 160 7.72 20.96 7.52
N LYS A 161 8.57 20.12 6.94
CA LYS A 161 8.85 20.12 5.51
C LYS A 161 7.74 19.38 4.79
N ARG A 162 7.05 20.07 3.90
CA ARG A 162 6.10 19.46 2.97
C ARG A 162 6.82 18.98 1.71
N VAL A 163 6.58 17.74 1.32
CA VAL A 163 7.08 17.14 0.07
C VAL A 163 5.88 16.57 -0.70
N VAL A 164 5.77 16.88 -1.99
CA VAL A 164 4.80 16.23 -2.88
C VAL A 164 5.59 15.32 -3.80
N ASN A 165 5.36 14.03 -3.67
CA ASN A 165 5.94 13.03 -4.55
C ASN A 165 5.17 13.01 -5.87
N ARG A 166 5.90 13.01 -6.98
CA ARG A 166 5.34 12.98 -8.34
C ARG A 166 5.89 11.84 -9.18
N ASP A 167 6.59 10.90 -8.56
CA ASP A 167 7.28 9.83 -9.27
C ASP A 167 6.34 8.65 -9.54
N TYR A 168 5.32 8.46 -8.70
CA TYR A 168 4.35 7.37 -8.81
C TYR A 168 3.06 7.86 -9.48
N GLN A 169 3.10 8.05 -10.80
CA GLN A 169 1.95 8.55 -11.57
C GLN A 169 1.17 7.43 -12.25
N GLN A 170 -0.16 7.45 -12.10
CA GLN A 170 -1.02 6.56 -12.86
C GLN A 170 -1.19 7.05 -14.30
N MET A 171 -1.12 6.12 -15.24
CA MET A 171 -1.35 6.37 -16.67
C MET A 171 -2.73 5.89 -17.14
N ASP A 172 -3.41 5.08 -16.32
CA ASP A 172 -4.76 4.60 -16.57
C ASP A 172 -5.74 5.11 -15.51
N GLY A 173 -7.04 4.90 -15.73
CA GLY A 173 -8.08 5.40 -14.84
C GLY A 173 -8.22 4.63 -13.52
N VAL A 174 -7.59 3.46 -13.39
CA VAL A 174 -7.99 2.44 -12.39
C VAL A 174 -6.87 2.02 -11.43
N SER A 175 -5.60 2.33 -11.74
CA SER A 175 -4.44 1.83 -11.00
C SER A 175 -4.00 2.68 -9.79
N CYS A 176 -4.73 3.76 -9.43
CA CYS A 176 -4.33 4.65 -8.33
C CYS A 176 -4.02 3.90 -7.03
N GLY A 177 -4.84 2.91 -6.64
CA GLY A 177 -4.61 2.13 -5.43
C GLY A 177 -3.27 1.38 -5.43
N ILE A 178 -2.89 0.80 -6.58
CA ILE A 178 -1.62 0.08 -6.75
C ILE A 178 -0.43 1.03 -6.65
N TRP A 179 -0.53 2.21 -7.26
CA TRP A 179 0.52 3.22 -7.18
C TRP A 179 0.67 3.79 -5.77
N VAL A 180 -0.42 3.93 -5.01
CA VAL A 180 -0.37 4.31 -3.59
C VAL A 180 0.39 3.25 -2.77
N LEU A 181 0.08 1.96 -2.96
CA LEU A 181 0.79 0.88 -2.28
C LEU A 181 2.29 0.88 -2.64
N ALA A 182 2.64 1.05 -3.93
CA ALA A 182 4.03 1.09 -4.39
C ALA A 182 4.82 2.25 -3.81
N PHE A 183 4.20 3.42 -3.70
CA PHE A 183 4.77 4.56 -3.01
C PHE A 183 5.03 4.27 -1.53
N ILE A 184 4.03 3.74 -0.81
CA ILE A 184 4.14 3.46 0.63
C ILE A 184 5.23 2.43 0.91
N GLU A 185 5.23 1.31 0.17
CA GLU A 185 6.26 0.28 0.29
C GLU A 185 7.65 0.88 0.04
N SER A 186 7.83 1.61 -1.06
CA SER A 186 9.12 2.24 -1.40
C SER A 186 9.59 3.23 -0.33
N TYR A 187 8.68 4.02 0.23
CA TYR A 187 8.96 4.97 1.29
C TYR A 187 9.42 4.27 2.57
N LEU A 188 8.70 3.23 3.01
CA LEU A 188 9.01 2.50 4.24
C LEU A 188 10.28 1.64 4.13
N TYR A 189 10.51 1.06 2.96
CA TYR A 189 11.67 0.22 2.70
C TYR A 189 12.93 1.02 2.37
N GLN A 190 12.78 2.34 2.13
CA GLN A 190 13.84 3.20 1.59
C GLN A 190 14.44 2.66 0.28
N SER A 191 13.63 1.93 -0.49
CA SER A 191 13.99 1.35 -1.78
C SER A 191 13.16 2.01 -2.85
N TYR A 192 13.79 2.58 -3.88
CA TYR A 192 13.07 3.27 -4.95
C TYR A 192 12.54 2.27 -5.98
N ASP A 193 11.21 2.18 -6.10
CA ASP A 193 10.53 1.36 -7.12
C ASP A 193 9.48 2.17 -7.91
N ALA A 194 9.87 3.34 -8.43
CA ALA A 194 8.93 4.23 -9.12
C ALA A 194 8.63 3.85 -10.58
N HIS A 195 9.09 2.68 -11.05
CA HIS A 195 8.99 2.29 -12.46
C HIS A 195 8.48 0.86 -12.67
N GLY A 196 7.73 0.31 -11.71
CA GLY A 196 7.09 -0.99 -11.86
C GLY A 196 5.96 -0.98 -12.90
N ASP A 197 5.85 -2.06 -13.67
CA ASP A 197 4.66 -2.35 -14.46
C ASP A 197 3.46 -2.55 -13.50
N VAL A 198 2.32 -1.89 -13.76
CA VAL A 198 1.12 -1.98 -12.91
C VAL A 198 0.68 -3.42 -12.73
N ASP A 199 0.74 -4.21 -13.80
CA ASP A 199 0.31 -5.61 -13.76
C ASP A 199 1.24 -6.43 -12.84
N TYR A 200 2.54 -6.13 -12.88
CA TYR A 200 3.50 -6.72 -11.94
C TYR A 200 3.24 -6.32 -10.49
N LEU A 201 3.02 -5.02 -10.23
CA LEU A 201 2.73 -4.53 -8.89
C LEU A 201 1.46 -5.16 -8.32
N MET A 202 0.42 -5.32 -9.14
CA MET A 202 -0.81 -6.04 -8.76
C MET A 202 -0.52 -7.49 -8.35
N PHE A 203 0.26 -8.21 -9.15
CA PHE A 203 0.61 -9.61 -8.86
C PHE A 203 1.43 -9.74 -7.59
N ARG A 204 2.35 -8.80 -7.40
CA ARG A 204 3.20 -8.73 -6.23
C ARG A 204 2.41 -8.56 -4.94
N TYR A 205 1.44 -7.64 -4.90
CA TYR A 205 0.57 -7.46 -3.74
C TYR A 205 -0.38 -8.63 -3.53
N LEU A 206 -0.90 -9.22 -4.61
CA LEU A 206 -1.66 -10.47 -4.54
C LEU A 206 -0.86 -11.56 -3.81
N VAL A 207 0.39 -11.80 -4.22
CA VAL A 207 1.24 -12.83 -3.62
C VAL A 207 1.59 -12.51 -2.17
N LYS A 208 1.87 -11.23 -1.84
CA LYS A 208 2.10 -10.81 -0.45
C LYS A 208 0.90 -11.11 0.45
N VAL A 209 -0.29 -10.72 0.02
CA VAL A 209 -1.52 -10.95 0.79
C VAL A 209 -1.81 -12.44 0.94
N LEU A 210 -1.50 -13.24 -0.08
CA LEU A 210 -1.67 -14.69 -0.03
C LEU A 210 -0.74 -15.42 0.95
N LEU A 211 0.48 -14.90 1.13
CA LEU A 211 1.53 -15.56 1.91
C LEU A 211 1.68 -14.99 3.34
N ALA A 212 0.88 -13.99 3.70
CA ALA A 212 0.86 -13.37 5.02
C ALA A 212 0.19 -14.25 6.07
#